data_AF-A0A6A3GLC7-F1
#
_entry.id   AF-A0A6A3GLC7-F1
#
_cell.length_a   1.000
_cell.length_b   1.000
_cell.length_c   1.000
_cell.angle_alpha   90.00
_cell.angle_beta   90.00
_cell.angle_gamma   90.00
#
_symmetry.space_group_name_H-M   'P 1'
#
loop_
_entity.id
_entity.type
_entity.pdbx_description
1 polymer ?
#
loop_
_entity_poly.entity_id
_entity_poly.type
_entity_poly.pdbx_seq_one_letter_code
_entity_poly.pdbx_strand_id
1 'polypeptide(L)'
;MAVPEDELYADWDVGSNSTPCTKFHQFGARESSLDVPETKETPTYSGANDDDIDVYVLNVISWYAAYGLYLGQDQVDWRVGELMLNHAKGKAKKWLLQDYKGERRWSHIVKKMKQRFVTRSREEDLVASFFYCNQGNRSLDVYIDEFQRLGRTNDVSDKIKMI
;
A
#
# COMPACT_ATOMS: atom_id res chain seq x y z
N MET A 1 -44.86 -27.58 23.91
CA MET A 1 -44.77 -27.19 22.49
C MET A 1 -44.17 -25.79 22.43
N ALA A 2 -43.10 -25.67 21.63
CA ALA A 2 -42.43 -24.48 21.08
C ALA A 2 -41.93 -23.37 22.02
N VAL A 3 -40.59 -23.23 22.05
CA VAL A 3 -39.81 -22.04 22.37
C VAL A 3 -39.47 -21.34 21.05
N PRO A 4 -39.54 -20.01 20.93
CA PRO A 4 -38.76 -19.27 19.94
C PRO A 4 -37.47 -18.74 20.59
N GLU A 5 -36.35 -19.20 20.04
CA GLU A 5 -34.98 -18.74 20.29
C GLU A 5 -34.73 -17.40 19.57
N ASP A 6 -33.71 -16.66 20.04
CA ASP A 6 -33.01 -15.55 19.36
C ASP A 6 -33.16 -14.09 19.84
N GLU A 7 -33.61 -13.83 21.07
CA GLU A 7 -33.49 -12.49 21.69
C GLU A 7 -32.58 -12.45 22.94
N LEU A 8 -31.64 -13.39 23.05
CA LEU A 8 -30.82 -13.52 24.25
C LEU A 8 -29.34 -13.65 23.95
N TYR A 9 -28.68 -12.52 23.65
CA TYR A 9 -27.38 -12.28 24.28
C TYR A 9 -27.16 -10.78 24.50
N ALA A 10 -27.28 -10.44 25.79
CA ALA A 10 -27.12 -9.14 26.37
C ALA A 10 -25.65 -8.70 26.41
N ASP A 11 -25.47 -7.39 26.31
CA ASP A 11 -24.76 -6.56 27.29
C ASP A 11 -23.51 -7.18 27.94
N TRP A 12 -22.34 -6.69 27.49
CA TRP A 12 -21.15 -6.60 28.33
C TRP A 12 -20.58 -5.19 28.21
N ASP A 13 -21.14 -4.30 29.01
CA ASP A 13 -20.54 -3.05 29.45
C ASP A 13 -19.17 -3.28 30.13
N VAL A 14 -18.12 -2.59 29.67
CA VAL A 14 -17.05 -2.09 30.55
C VAL A 14 -16.53 -0.77 29.99
N GLY A 15 -17.04 0.33 30.53
CA GLY A 15 -16.39 1.63 30.42
C GLY A 15 -14.98 1.63 31.03
N SER A 16 -14.04 2.26 30.33
CA SER A 16 -12.94 2.97 30.98
C SER A 16 -12.71 4.32 30.29
N ASN A 17 -12.87 5.38 31.06
CA ASN A 17 -12.55 6.75 30.69
C ASN A 17 -11.02 6.90 30.50
N SER A 18 -10.60 7.42 29.35
CA SER A 18 -9.41 8.28 29.27
C SER A 18 -9.52 9.27 28.10
N THR A 19 -9.95 10.49 28.47
CA THR A 19 -9.56 11.83 27.96
C THR A 19 -9.63 12.14 26.44
N PRO A 20 -10.21 13.29 26.04
CA PRO A 20 -10.79 13.48 24.71
C PRO A 20 -9.73 13.88 23.68
N CYS A 21 -9.73 13.22 22.53
CA CYS A 21 -9.08 13.76 21.33
C CYS A 21 -10.11 13.89 20.20
N THR A 22 -10.68 15.10 20.15
CA THR A 22 -11.01 15.84 18.93
C THR A 22 -11.98 15.18 17.94
N LYS A 23 -13.26 15.51 18.13
CA LYS A 23 -14.33 15.65 17.12
C LYS A 23 -14.27 14.64 15.97
N PHE A 24 -14.91 13.49 16.17
CA PHE A 24 -15.47 12.73 15.06
C PHE A 24 -16.30 13.69 14.21
N HIS A 25 -15.86 13.95 12.98
CA HIS A 25 -16.73 14.56 11.98
C HIS A 25 -17.89 13.60 11.80
N GLN A 26 -19.08 14.04 12.20
CA GLN A 26 -20.31 13.29 12.02
C GLN A 26 -20.68 13.37 10.54
N PHE A 27 -20.20 12.38 9.79
CA PHE A 27 -20.51 12.18 8.38
C PHE A 27 -22.00 11.82 8.25
N GLY A 28 -22.69 12.44 7.29
CA GLY A 28 -24.13 12.31 7.05
C GLY A 28 -24.52 10.93 6.54
N ALA A 29 -25.80 10.57 6.65
CA ALA A 29 -26.36 9.23 6.42
C ALA A 29 -26.14 8.60 5.02
N ARG A 30 -25.48 9.30 4.09
CA ARG A 30 -25.03 8.74 2.80
C ARG A 30 -23.62 8.15 2.86
N GLU A 31 -22.92 8.39 3.96
CA GLU A 31 -21.47 8.19 4.14
C GLU A 31 -21.14 7.03 5.09
N SER A 32 -22.16 6.38 5.68
CA SER A 32 -22.00 5.13 6.43
C SER A 32 -21.87 3.89 5.54
N SER A 33 -22.02 4.03 4.21
CA SER A 33 -22.16 2.91 3.26
C SER A 33 -20.94 2.69 2.37
N LEU A 34 -19.76 3.20 2.74
CA LEU A 34 -18.49 2.74 2.16
C LEU A 34 -18.08 1.41 2.81
N ASP A 35 -18.98 0.42 2.73
CA ASP A 35 -18.64 -0.99 2.91
C ASP A 35 -17.94 -1.45 1.63
N VAL A 36 -16.69 -1.02 1.44
CA VAL A 36 -15.88 -1.63 0.39
C VAL A 36 -15.44 -2.98 0.94
N PRO A 37 -15.96 -4.11 0.42
CA PRO A 37 -15.67 -5.39 1.02
C PRO A 37 -14.16 -5.68 0.86
N GLU A 38 -13.51 -6.17 1.91
CA GLU A 38 -12.24 -6.88 1.76
C GLU A 38 -12.50 -8.10 0.88
N THR A 39 -12.31 -7.94 -0.42
CA THR A 39 -12.39 -9.03 -1.39
C THR A 39 -10.99 -9.61 -1.58
N LYS A 40 -10.88 -10.82 -2.13
CA LYS A 40 -9.58 -11.42 -2.50
C LYS A 40 -8.72 -10.54 -3.42
N GLU A 41 -9.31 -9.51 -4.03
CA GLU A 41 -8.69 -8.61 -5.00
C GLU A 41 -8.23 -7.26 -4.40
N THR A 42 -8.45 -7.01 -3.10
CA THR A 42 -8.04 -5.76 -2.46
C THR A 42 -6.52 -5.61 -2.51
N PRO A 43 -5.98 -4.54 -3.15
CA PRO A 43 -4.54 -4.36 -3.27
C PRO A 43 -3.87 -4.27 -1.90
N THR A 44 -2.84 -5.09 -1.67
CA THR A 44 -2.15 -5.19 -0.39
C THR A 44 -0.64 -5.02 -0.55
N TYR A 45 -0.02 -4.23 0.32
CA TYR A 45 1.44 -4.05 0.39
C TYR A 45 2.04 -4.80 1.57
N SER A 46 3.11 -5.58 1.37
CA SER A 46 3.75 -6.33 2.47
C SER A 46 4.97 -5.63 3.06
N GLY A 47 5.59 -4.72 2.31
CA GLY A 47 6.86 -4.08 2.66
C GLY A 47 8.05 -5.01 2.54
N ALA A 48 7.94 -6.06 1.71
CA ALA A 48 9.08 -6.91 1.36
C ALA A 48 10.06 -6.16 0.45
N ASN A 49 11.28 -6.67 0.31
CA ASN A 49 12.34 -5.97 -0.45
C ASN A 49 12.06 -5.98 -1.97
N ASP A 50 11.27 -6.92 -2.43
CA ASP A 50 10.79 -7.08 -3.80
C ASP A 50 9.42 -6.42 -4.05
N ASP A 51 8.77 -5.88 -3.01
CA ASP A 51 7.51 -5.16 -3.17
C ASP A 51 7.76 -3.75 -3.70
N ASP A 52 7.27 -3.48 -4.90
CA ASP A 52 7.27 -2.15 -5.49
C ASP A 52 6.10 -1.30 -4.95
N ILE A 53 6.43 -0.29 -4.15
CA ILE A 53 5.42 0.60 -3.55
C ILE A 53 4.71 1.47 -4.58
N ASP A 54 5.36 1.81 -5.69
CA ASP A 54 4.75 2.63 -6.73
C ASP A 54 3.69 1.84 -7.49
N VAL A 55 3.96 0.57 -7.78
CA VAL A 55 2.98 -0.38 -8.34
C VAL A 55 1.81 -0.56 -7.38
N TYR A 56 2.06 -0.75 -6.09
CA TYR A 56 1.00 -0.85 -5.09
C TYR A 56 0.12 0.40 -5.03
N VAL A 57 0.72 1.60 -5.00
CA VAL A 57 -0.02 2.87 -4.96
C VAL A 57 -0.90 3.02 -6.19
N LEU A 58 -0.39 2.68 -7.37
CA LEU A 58 -1.17 2.72 -8.62
C LEU A 58 -2.35 1.74 -8.57
N ASN A 59 -2.15 0.55 -8.03
CA ASN A 59 -3.21 -0.45 -7.88
C ASN A 59 -4.31 0.03 -6.92
N VAL A 60 -3.96 0.66 -5.79
CA VAL A 60 -4.94 1.24 -4.86
C VAL A 60 -5.72 2.37 -5.52
N ILE A 61 -5.04 3.28 -6.24
CA ILE A 61 -5.70 4.37 -6.98
C ILE A 61 -6.68 3.81 -7.99
N SER A 62 -6.27 2.83 -8.78
CA SER A 62 -7.11 2.22 -9.83
C SER A 62 -8.30 1.49 -9.23
N TRP A 63 -8.10 0.79 -8.10
CA TRP A 63 -9.16 0.05 -7.42
C TRP A 63 -10.23 0.97 -6.86
N TYR A 64 -9.87 2.03 -6.13
CA TYR A 64 -10.85 3.01 -5.65
C TYR A 64 -11.51 3.79 -6.79
N ALA A 65 -10.77 4.12 -7.85
CA ALA A 65 -11.33 4.77 -9.03
C ALA A 65 -12.41 3.92 -9.73
N ALA A 66 -12.30 2.59 -9.71
CA ALA A 66 -13.34 1.69 -10.24
C ALA A 66 -14.69 1.82 -9.50
N TYR A 67 -14.67 2.28 -8.25
CA TYR A 67 -15.86 2.61 -7.46
C TYR A 67 -16.24 4.10 -7.51
N GLY A 68 -15.61 4.89 -8.38
CA GLY A 68 -15.85 6.34 -8.49
C GLY A 68 -15.24 7.16 -7.34
N LEU A 69 -14.31 6.59 -6.57
CA LEU A 69 -13.67 7.23 -5.43
C LEU A 69 -12.31 7.77 -5.83
N TYR A 70 -12.16 9.09 -5.81
CA TYR A 70 -10.94 9.76 -6.27
C TYR A 70 -10.09 10.22 -5.08
N LEU A 71 -8.89 9.64 -4.94
CA LEU A 71 -7.97 9.93 -3.83
C LEU A 71 -7.40 11.35 -3.81
N GLY A 72 -7.65 12.14 -4.87
CA GLY A 72 -7.36 13.58 -4.86
C GLY A 72 -8.37 14.41 -4.07
N GLN A 73 -9.51 13.83 -3.66
CA GLN A 73 -10.50 14.48 -2.80
C GLN A 73 -10.11 14.26 -1.33
N ASP A 74 -10.03 15.34 -0.55
CA ASP A 74 -9.60 15.30 0.85
C ASP A 74 -10.40 14.29 1.69
N GLN A 75 -11.72 14.22 1.49
CA GLN A 75 -12.59 13.29 2.23
C GLN A 75 -12.25 11.82 1.92
N VAL A 76 -12.00 11.51 0.65
CA VAL A 76 -11.62 10.15 0.22
C VAL A 76 -10.23 9.81 0.75
N ASP A 77 -9.29 10.75 0.71
CA ASP A 77 -7.93 10.60 1.24
C ASP A 77 -7.92 10.27 2.74
N TRP A 78 -8.78 10.94 3.52
CA TRP A 78 -8.99 10.61 4.93
C TRP A 78 -9.59 9.22 5.13
N ARG A 79 -10.65 8.88 4.41
CA ARG A 79 -11.36 7.62 4.60
C ARG A 79 -10.51 6.41 4.20
N VAL A 80 -9.83 6.47 3.07
CA VAL A 80 -8.90 5.41 2.65
C VAL A 80 -7.72 5.31 3.62
N GLY A 81 -7.31 6.44 4.17
CA GLY A 81 -6.35 6.50 5.27
C GLY A 81 -6.74 5.67 6.51
N GLU A 82 -8.01 5.73 6.92
CA GLU A 82 -8.54 4.88 8.01
C GLU A 82 -8.53 3.39 7.67
N LEU A 83 -8.71 3.06 6.39
CA LEU A 83 -8.75 1.68 5.87
C LEU A 83 -7.35 1.12 5.57
N MET A 84 -6.27 1.85 5.87
CA MET A 84 -4.93 1.45 5.47
C MET A 84 -4.44 0.12 6.05
N LEU A 85 -4.99 -0.32 7.17
CA LEU A 85 -4.67 -1.63 7.76
C LEU A 85 -5.18 -2.83 6.94
N ASN A 86 -6.19 -2.60 6.09
CA ASN A 86 -6.74 -3.59 5.17
C ASN A 86 -5.85 -3.73 3.93
N HIS A 87 -5.19 -2.64 3.55
CA HIS A 87 -4.26 -2.60 2.42
C HIS A 87 -2.81 -2.92 2.80
N ALA A 88 -2.55 -3.39 4.02
CA ALA A 88 -1.22 -3.70 4.51
C ALA A 88 -1.14 -5.13 5.06
N LYS A 89 -0.02 -5.80 4.81
CA LYS A 89 0.36 -7.09 5.43
C LYS A 89 1.84 -7.07 5.85
N GLY A 90 2.31 -8.12 6.50
CA GLY A 90 3.74 -8.31 6.80
C GLY A 90 4.41 -7.14 7.54
N LYS A 91 5.57 -6.70 7.02
CA LYS A 91 6.38 -5.63 7.60
C LYS A 91 5.66 -4.28 7.56
N ALA A 92 4.93 -4.00 6.46
CA ALA A 92 4.16 -2.79 6.30
C ALA A 92 3.04 -2.68 7.36
N LYS A 93 2.29 -3.76 7.60
CA LYS A 93 1.24 -3.78 8.63
C LYS A 93 1.82 -3.62 10.04
N LYS A 94 2.94 -4.30 10.33
CA LYS A 94 3.63 -4.17 11.62
C LYS A 94 4.08 -2.73 11.87
N TRP A 95 4.71 -2.11 10.87
CA TRP A 95 5.15 -0.71 10.95
C TRP A 95 3.97 0.25 11.14
N LEU A 96 2.87 0.06 10.41
CA LEU A 96 1.69 0.91 10.52
C LEU A 96 1.03 0.84 11.91
N LEU A 97 1.03 -0.33 12.55
CA LEU A 97 0.48 -0.53 13.89
C LEU A 97 1.39 0.02 15.00
N GLN A 98 2.70 -0.21 14.90
CA GLN A 98 3.61 -0.03 16.03
C GLN A 98 4.37 1.30 15.94
N ASP A 99 4.88 1.63 14.76
CA ASP A 99 5.89 2.67 14.56
C ASP A 99 5.31 3.94 13.94
N TYR A 100 4.23 3.83 13.16
CA TYR A 100 3.63 4.98 12.50
C TYR A 100 2.92 5.90 13.50
N LYS A 101 3.33 7.17 13.54
CA LYS A 101 2.74 8.25 14.36
C LYS A 101 2.36 9.48 13.53
N GLY A 102 2.26 9.31 12.21
CA GLY A 102 1.93 10.39 11.28
C GLY A 102 0.43 10.62 11.17
N GLU A 103 0.08 11.57 10.31
CA GLU A 103 -1.30 11.87 9.97
C GLU A 103 -2.00 10.68 9.28
N ARG A 104 -3.30 10.49 9.50
CA ARG A 104 -4.00 9.32 8.96
C ARG A 104 -4.42 9.41 7.50
N ARG A 105 -4.22 10.54 6.81
CA ARG A 105 -4.48 10.64 5.36
C ARG A 105 -3.70 9.60 4.58
N TRP A 106 -4.34 8.94 3.61
CA TRP A 106 -3.71 7.95 2.73
C TRP A 106 -2.45 8.52 2.07
N SER A 107 -2.53 9.72 1.51
CA SER A 107 -1.41 10.43 0.87
C SER A 107 -0.21 10.59 1.82
N HIS A 108 -0.46 10.90 3.09
CA HIS A 108 0.57 11.04 4.10
C HIS A 108 1.18 9.69 4.48
N ILE A 109 0.33 8.67 4.71
CA ILE A 109 0.77 7.32 5.04
C ILE A 109 1.66 6.77 3.92
N VAL A 110 1.22 6.86 2.66
CA VAL A 110 2.00 6.43 1.48
C VAL A 110 3.33 7.15 1.39
N LYS A 111 3.35 8.47 1.59
CA LYS A 111 4.59 9.24 1.59
C LYS A 111 5.59 8.71 2.62
N LYS A 112 5.12 8.37 3.83
CA LYS A 112 5.94 7.81 4.89
C LYS A 112 6.34 6.35 4.62
N MET A 113 5.46 5.55 4.03
CA MET A 113 5.80 4.20 3.57
C MET A 113 6.89 4.24 2.50
N LYS A 114 6.81 5.16 1.54
CA LYS A 114 7.87 5.37 0.54
C LYS A 114 9.21 5.66 1.21
N GLN A 115 9.24 6.60 2.15
CA GLN A 115 10.46 6.92 2.90
C GLN A 115 11.01 5.75 3.72
N ARG A 116 10.14 4.86 4.20
CA ARG A 116 10.51 3.76 5.09
C ARG A 116 10.98 2.51 4.33
N PHE A 117 10.29 2.16 3.26
CA PHE A 117 10.46 0.89 2.55
C PHE A 117 11.17 1.04 1.21
N VAL A 118 11.22 2.25 0.62
CA VAL A 118 12.07 2.52 -0.54
C VAL A 118 13.47 2.85 -0.03
N THR A 119 14.24 1.81 0.28
CA THR A 119 15.69 1.92 0.56
C THR A 119 16.56 1.58 -0.65
N ARG A 120 15.94 1.30 -1.80
CA ARG A 120 16.57 1.26 -3.12
C ARG A 120 15.50 1.60 -4.14
N SER A 121 15.74 2.57 -5.00
CA SER A 121 14.85 2.70 -6.16
C SER A 121 15.08 1.47 -7.05
N ARG A 122 14.02 1.00 -7.72
CA ARG A 122 14.16 -0.05 -8.75
C ARG A 122 15.20 0.34 -9.80
N GLU A 123 15.34 1.64 -10.06
CA GLU A 123 16.40 2.22 -10.90
C GLU A 123 17.80 1.95 -10.33
N GLU A 124 18.03 2.15 -9.03
CA GLU A 124 19.30 1.83 -8.37
C GLU A 124 19.61 0.33 -8.40
N ASP A 125 18.61 -0.53 -8.26
CA ASP A 125 18.79 -1.99 -8.39
C ASP A 125 19.05 -2.42 -9.83
N LEU A 126 18.43 -1.76 -10.82
CA LEU A 126 18.72 -1.98 -12.24
C LEU A 126 20.14 -1.51 -12.58
N VAL A 127 20.55 -0.34 -12.09
CA VAL A 127 21.92 0.18 -12.24
C VAL A 127 22.93 -0.75 -11.58
N ALA A 128 22.66 -1.21 -10.34
CA ALA A 128 23.51 -2.19 -9.68
C ALA A 128 23.59 -3.50 -10.49
N SER A 129 22.46 -3.99 -11.00
CA SER A 129 22.40 -5.18 -11.85
C SER A 129 23.21 -5.01 -13.14
N PHE A 130 23.22 -3.82 -13.72
CA PHE A 130 24.11 -3.45 -14.84
C PHE A 130 25.58 -3.54 -14.46
N PHE A 131 25.99 -2.97 -13.32
CA PHE A 131 27.37 -3.04 -12.84
C PHE A 131 27.82 -4.46 -12.48
N TYR A 132 26.90 -5.36 -12.14
CA TYR A 132 27.18 -6.78 -11.91
C TYR A 132 27.06 -7.63 -13.18
N CYS A 133 26.53 -7.08 -14.28
CA CYS A 133 26.43 -7.75 -15.57
C CYS A 133 27.80 -7.76 -16.27
N ASN A 134 28.68 -8.65 -15.80
CA ASN A 134 30.03 -8.82 -16.35
C ASN A 134 30.11 -10.12 -17.13
N GLN A 135 30.72 -10.13 -18.32
CA GLN A 135 30.83 -11.35 -19.13
C GLN A 135 31.45 -12.52 -18.34
N GLY A 136 32.56 -12.28 -17.62
CA GLY A 136 33.23 -13.31 -16.83
C GLY A 136 33.54 -14.56 -17.67
N ASN A 137 33.16 -15.73 -17.17
CA ASN A 137 33.29 -17.02 -17.88
C ASN A 137 32.05 -17.39 -18.72
N ARG A 138 31.06 -16.49 -18.84
CA ARG A 138 29.82 -16.74 -19.60
C ARG A 138 30.12 -16.68 -21.11
N SER A 139 29.34 -17.42 -21.91
CA SER A 139 29.41 -17.27 -23.36
C SER A 139 28.96 -15.87 -23.78
N LEU A 140 29.51 -15.39 -24.90
CA LEU A 140 29.24 -14.05 -25.40
C LEU A 140 27.74 -13.84 -25.66
N ASP A 141 27.06 -14.84 -26.21
CA ASP A 141 25.62 -14.75 -26.52
C ASP A 141 24.77 -14.60 -25.25
N VAL A 142 25.10 -15.33 -24.18
CA VAL A 142 24.37 -15.25 -22.90
C VAL A 142 24.59 -13.89 -22.23
N TYR A 143 25.82 -13.36 -22.31
CA TYR A 143 26.12 -12.02 -21.81
C TYR A 143 25.36 -10.94 -22.60
N ILE A 144 25.36 -11.02 -23.93
CA ILE A 144 24.69 -10.04 -24.79
C ILE A 144 23.18 -10.04 -24.56
N ASP A 145 22.56 -11.21 -24.44
CA ASP A 145 21.11 -11.32 -24.19
C ASP A 145 20.72 -10.73 -22.83
N GLU A 146 21.49 -11.03 -21.78
CA GLU A 146 21.26 -10.50 -20.43
C GLU A 146 21.47 -8.97 -20.38
N PHE A 147 22.50 -8.46 -21.06
CA PHE A 147 22.77 -7.02 -21.16
C PHE A 147 21.66 -6.29 -21.92
N GLN A 148 21.21 -6.83 -23.06
CA GLN A 148 20.10 -6.25 -23.83
C GLN A 148 18.78 -6.29 -23.06
N ARG A 149 18.52 -7.37 -22.32
CA ARG A 149 17.33 -7.50 -21.47
C ARG A 149 17.31 -6.42 -20.39
N LEU A 150 18.44 -6.18 -19.72
CA LEU A 150 18.57 -5.11 -18.71
C LEU A 150 18.42 -3.71 -19.34
N GLY A 151 18.90 -3.51 -20.57
CA GLY A 151 18.80 -2.22 -21.30
C GLY A 151 17.42 -1.90 -21.87
N ARG A 152 16.55 -2.89 -22.04
CA ARG A 152 15.18 -2.70 -22.55
C ARG A 152 14.13 -2.51 -21.45
N THR A 153 14.52 -2.51 -20.18
CA THR A 153 13.59 -2.25 -19.08
C THR A 153 13.10 -0.79 -19.17
N ASN A 154 11.82 -0.58 -19.47
CA ASN A 154 11.20 0.74 -19.65
C ASN A 154 11.29 1.67 -18.41
N ASP A 155 11.74 1.14 -17.27
CA ASP A 155 11.89 1.86 -16.00
C ASP A 155 13.27 2.49 -15.81
N VAL A 156 14.18 2.36 -16.77
CA VAL A 156 15.46 3.07 -16.74
C VAL A 156 15.28 4.42 -17.44
N SER A 157 15.25 5.50 -16.65
CA SER A 157 15.22 6.90 -17.11
C SER A 157 16.16 7.12 -18.31
N ASP A 158 15.72 7.88 -19.33
CA ASP A 158 16.49 8.18 -20.54
C ASP A 158 17.89 8.77 -20.26
N LYS A 159 18.13 9.28 -19.04
CA LYS A 159 19.45 9.73 -18.58
C LYS A 159 20.50 8.63 -18.46
N ILE A 160 20.12 7.37 -18.20
CA ILE A 160 21.06 6.24 -18.09
C ILE A 160 21.31 5.59 -19.46
N LYS A 161 20.42 5.78 -20.44
CA LYS A 161 20.59 5.26 -21.81
C LYS A 161 21.70 5.96 -22.62
N MET A 162 22.39 6.95 -22.05
CA MET A 162 23.46 7.75 -22.67
C MET A 162 24.89 7.37 -22.21
N ILE A 163 25.14 6.11 -21.84
CA ILE A 163 26.50 5.60 -21.63
C ILE A 163 26.82 4.52 -22.65
#